data_AF-A0A3A2ZEV8-F1
#
_entry.id   AF-A0A3A2ZEV8-F1
#
_cell.length_a   1.000
_cell.length_b   1.000
_cell.length_c   1.000
_cell.angle_alpha   90.00
_cell.angle_beta   90.00
_cell.angle_gamma   90.00
#
_symmetry.space_group_name_H-M   'P 1'
#
loop_
_entity.id
_entity.type
_entity.pdbx_description
1 polymer ?
#
loop_
_entity_poly.entity_id
_entity_poly.type
_entity_poly.pdbx_seq_one_letter_code
_entity_poly.pdbx_strand_id
1 'polypeptide(L)' 'MSNIPEPDPEEPLETKPFKFVTGYDARFPQMNQTKHCWQNYVDYYKCVNAKGEEFRPCRQVLFHRQDY' A
#
# COMPACT_ATOMS: atom_id res chain seq x y z
N MET A 1 10.32 24.44 -11.92
CA MET A 1 10.88 23.36 -11.09
C MET A 1 10.44 23.62 -9.66
N SER A 2 9.70 22.70 -9.03
CA SER A 2 9.23 22.88 -7.65
C SER A 2 10.42 22.81 -6.70
N ASN A 3 10.69 23.90 -5.99
CA ASN A 3 11.70 23.95 -4.92
C ASN A 3 11.13 23.22 -3.70
N ILE A 4 11.61 22.00 -3.48
CA ILE A 4 11.35 21.26 -2.25
C ILE A 4 12.46 21.68 -1.28
N PRO A 5 12.14 22.30 -0.13
CA PRO A 5 13.13 22.59 0.90
C PRO A 5 13.81 21.31 1.35
N GLU A 6 15.14 21.31 1.39
CA GLU A 6 15.89 20.17 1.93
C GLU A 6 15.55 20.00 3.41
N PRO A 7 15.26 18.77 3.86
CA PRO A 7 14.87 18.52 5.24
C PRO A 7 16.06 18.73 6.19
N ASP A 8 15.86 19.55 7.22
CA ASP A 8 16.83 19.75 8.30
C ASP A 8 17.11 18.41 9.03
N PRO A 9 18.39 18.07 9.30
CA PRO A 9 18.80 16.74 9.79
C PRO A 9 18.43 16.46 11.26
N GLU A 10 17.83 17.41 11.96
CA GLU A 10 17.61 17.35 13.42
C GLU A 10 16.14 17.16 13.81
N GLU A 11 15.21 17.16 12.84
CA GLU A 11 13.82 16.83 13.12
C GLU A 11 13.68 15.29 13.22
N PRO A 12 13.25 14.75 14.38
CA PRO A 12 12.99 13.32 14.47
C PRO A 12 11.92 12.96 13.44
N LEU A 13 12.29 12.09 12.49
CA LEU A 13 11.37 11.46 11.55
C LEU A 13 10.36 10.64 12.35
N GLU A 14 9.31 11.31 12.80
CA GLU A 14 8.14 10.71 13.44
C GLU A 14 7.47 9.81 12.40
N THR A 15 7.90 8.54 12.36
CA THR A 15 7.20 7.49 11.66
C THR A 15 5.91 7.22 12.43
N LYS A 16 4.91 8.09 12.23
CA LYS A 16 3.55 7.85 12.71
C LYS A 16 3.18 6.43 12.29
N PRO A 17 2.66 5.59 13.19
CA PRO A 17 2.26 4.25 12.81
C PRO A 17 1.22 4.40 11.70
N PHE A 18 1.62 4.07 10.47
CA PHE A 18 0.72 4.04 9.33
C PHE A 18 -0.27 2.92 9.61
N LYS A 19 -1.41 3.29 10.19
CA LYS A 19 -2.54 2.40 10.35
C LYS A 19 -3.10 2.18 8.96
N PHE A 20 -2.70 1.07 8.34
CA PHE A 20 -3.30 0.60 7.10
C PHE A 20 -4.73 0.15 7.43
N VAL A 21 -5.67 1.10 7.43
CA VAL A 21 -7.09 0.79 7.57
C VAL A 21 -7.52 0.12 6.27
N THR A 22 -8.06 -1.08 6.38
CA THR A 22 -8.73 -1.76 5.28
C THR A 22 -9.98 -0.94 4.93
N GLY A 23 -9.88 -0.13 3.88
CA GLY A 23 -10.89 0.85 3.50
C GLY A 23 -11.75 0.38 2.32
N TYR A 24 -13.00 0.85 2.28
CA TYR A 24 -13.87 0.77 1.11
C TYR A 24 -13.16 1.38 -0.09
N ASP A 25 -12.85 0.54 -1.09
CA ASP A 25 -12.32 1.01 -2.36
C ASP A 25 -13.48 1.52 -3.23
N ALA A 26 -13.65 2.84 -3.30
CA ALA A 26 -14.69 3.48 -4.09
C ALA A 26 -14.61 3.17 -5.59
N ARG A 27 -13.49 2.62 -6.09
CA ARG A 27 -13.37 2.13 -7.48
C ARG A 27 -14.19 0.86 -7.72
N PHE A 28 -14.40 0.07 -6.66
CA PHE A 28 -15.13 -1.19 -6.69
C PHE A 28 -16.29 -1.18 -5.67
N PRO A 29 -17.31 -0.33 -5.89
CA PRO A 29 -18.43 -0.14 -4.96
C PRO A 29 -19.35 -1.37 -4.88
N GLN A 30 -19.29 -2.24 -5.89
CA GLN A 30 -20.09 -3.46 -5.95
C GLN A 30 -19.69 -4.48 -4.88
N MET A 31 -20.67 -5.24 -4.39
CA MET A 31 -20.44 -6.38 -3.49
C MET A 31 -19.56 -7.47 -4.12
N ASN A 32 -19.54 -7.56 -5.46
CA ASN A 32 -18.67 -8.50 -6.17
C ASN A 32 -17.23 -7.95 -6.29
N GLN A 33 -16.32 -8.51 -5.49
CA GLN A 33 -14.92 -8.09 -5.36
C GLN A 33 -13.94 -8.79 -6.31
N THR A 34 -14.40 -9.50 -7.36
CA THR A 34 -13.50 -10.20 -8.30
C THR A 34 -12.47 -9.27 -8.94
N LYS A 35 -12.88 -8.07 -9.37
CA LYS A 35 -11.97 -7.09 -9.98
C LYS A 35 -10.97 -6.50 -8.98
N HIS A 36 -11.42 -6.24 -7.75
CA HIS A 36 -10.55 -5.77 -6.67
C HIS A 36 -9.50 -6.82 -6.30
N CYS A 37 -9.90 -8.10 -6.21
CA CYS A 37 -8.98 -9.21 -5.97
C CYS A 37 -7.93 -9.34 -7.07
N TRP A 38 -8.34 -9.22 -8.34
CA TRP A 38 -7.40 -9.28 -9.46
C TRP A 38 -6.40 -8.11 -9.46
N GLN A 39 -6.88 -6.89 -9.18
CA GLN A 39 -6.02 -5.72 -9.10
C GLN A 39 -4.96 -5.86 -8.00
N ASN A 40 -5.38 -6.33 -6.82
CA ASN A 40 -4.47 -6.56 -5.69
C ASN A 40 -3.42 -7.65 -6.00
N TYR A 41 -3.81 -8.70 -6.73
CA TYR A 41 -2.88 -9.73 -7.20
C TYR A 41 -1.80 -9.13 -8.12
N VAL A 42 -2.19 -8.36 -9.13
CA VAL A 42 -1.23 -7.75 -10.06
C VAL A 42 -0.30 -6.77 -9.35
N ASP A 43 -0.83 -5.97 -8.45
CA ASP A 43 -0.05 -4.95 -7.73
C ASP A 43 0.95 -5.57 -6.74
N TYR A 44 0.65 -6.77 -6.21
CA TYR A 44 1.61 -7.55 -5.42
C TYR A 44 2.86 -7.89 -6.22
N TYR A 45 2.71 -8.51 -7.39
CA TYR A 45 3.86 -8.94 -8.19
C TYR A 45 4.64 -7.75 -8.76
N LYS A 46 3.97 -6.64 -9.08
CA LYS A 46 4.66 -5.39 -9.43
C LYS A 46 5.52 -4.88 -8.27
N CYS A 47 4.98 -4.90 -7.05
CA CYS A 47 5.71 -4.46 -5.87
C CYS A 47 6.92 -5.37 -5.58
N VAL A 48 6.72 -6.70 -5.64
CA VAL A 48 7.79 -7.69 -5.47
C VAL A 48 8.89 -7.51 -6.52
N ASN A 49 8.53 -7.35 -7.79
CA ASN A 49 9.51 -7.14 -8.85
C ASN A 49 10.29 -5.83 -8.70
N ALA A 50 9.65 -4.78 -8.16
CA ALA A 50 10.29 -3.47 -8.02
C ALA A 50 11.16 -3.34 -6.75
N LYS A 51 10.77 -3.98 -5.64
CA LYS A 51 11.38 -3.77 -4.31
C LYS A 51 11.95 -5.03 -3.66
N GLY A 52 11.70 -6.20 -4.23
CA GLY A 52 12.06 -7.51 -3.64
C GLY A 52 11.01 -8.03 -2.66
N GLU A 53 11.05 -9.34 -2.41
CA GLU A 53 10.09 -10.06 -1.55
C GLU A 53 10.17 -9.67 -0.07
N GLU A 54 11.30 -9.11 0.37
CA GLU A 54 11.59 -8.69 1.74
C GLU A 54 10.87 -7.38 2.13
N PHE A 55 10.33 -6.64 1.15
CA PHE A 55 9.64 -5.38 1.41
C PHE A 55 8.27 -5.67 2.05
N ARG A 56 8.21 -5.60 3.39
CA ARG A 56 6.99 -5.86 4.20
C ARG A 56 5.71 -5.21 3.63
N PRO A 57 5.72 -3.96 3.11
CA PRO A 57 4.53 -3.34 2.54
C PRO A 57 4.01 -3.99 1.25
N CYS A 58 4.83 -4.73 0.49
CA CYS A 58 4.33 -5.48 -0.66
C CYS A 58 3.35 -6.58 -0.23
N ARG A 59 3.52 -7.19 0.95
CA ARG A 59 2.57 -8.21 1.43
C ARG A 59 1.23 -7.63 1.87
N GLN A 60 1.16 -6.33 2.12
CA GLN A 60 -0.06 -5.64 2.54
C GLN A 60 -1.18 -5.78 1.49
N VAL A 61 -0.84 -5.81 0.18
CA VAL A 61 -1.84 -5.96 -0.88
C VAL A 61 -2.39 -7.40 -0.99
N LEU A 62 -1.68 -8.42 -0.50
CA LEU A 62 -2.15 -9.82 -0.51
C LEU A 62 -3.10 -10.15 0.63
N PHE A 63 -2.88 -9.57 1.82
CA PHE A 63 -3.66 -9.91 3.02
C PHE A 63 -5.10 -9.40 3.03
N HIS A 64 -5.52 -8.67 1.99
CA HIS A 64 -6.92 -8.24 1.82
C HIS A 64 -7.94 -9.36 1.54
N ARG A 65 -7.55 -10.64 1.56
CA ARG A 65 -8.47 -11.77 1.36
C ARG A 65 -8.99 -12.41 2.66
N GLN A 66 -8.51 -12.04 3.85
CA GLN A 66 -8.81 -12.85 5.02
C GLN A 66 -8.79 -12.08 6.35
N ASP A 67 -9.61 -11.03 6.49
CA ASP A 67 -9.96 -10.54 7.83
C ASP A 67 -11.47 -10.26 7.85
N TYR A 68 -12.21 -11.28 8.30
CA TYR A 68 -13.51 -11.12 8.93
C TYR A 68 -13.27 -10.98 10.43
#